data_AF-A0AA35MF17-F1
#
_entry.id   AF-A0AA35MF17-F1
#
_cell.length_a   1.000
_cell.length_b   1.000
_cell.length_c   1.000
_cell.angle_alpha   90.00
_cell.angle_beta   90.00
_cell.angle_gamma   90.00
#
_symmetry.space_group_name_H-M   'P 1'
#
loop_
_entity.id
_entity.type
_entity.pdbx_description
1 polymer ?
#
loop_
_entity_poly.entity_id
_entity_poly.type
_entity_poly.pdbx_seq_one_letter_code
_entity_poly.pdbx_strand_id
1 'polypeptide(L)'
;MCEYESNIPIGHSLNRIEWNFRESVRRTICLLYGIELLIDVNLSHTDKASCGGYSLVPLPCSRDLWQPLSNEEWGHRFESQEKTNKMNRLLKLSDLQLSRRAMELSSPFERSVVDPSSEVTKWSRTLDDFGVLIWMAALLD
;
A
#
# COMPACT_ATOMS: atom_id res chain seq x y z
N MET A 1 24.60 9.10 6.93
CA MET A 1 24.88 7.76 6.36
C MET A 1 23.80 6.84 6.90
N CYS A 2 22.70 6.70 6.17
CA CYS A 2 21.58 5.83 6.55
C CYS A 2 21.34 4.86 5.39
N GLU A 3 22.32 3.99 5.18
CA GLU A 3 22.07 2.74 4.50
C GLU A 3 21.22 1.90 5.46
N TYR A 4 19.89 1.95 5.31
CA TYR A 4 19.10 0.78 5.66
C TYR A 4 19.42 -0.26 4.58
N GLU A 5 20.64 -0.80 4.63
CA GLU A 5 20.96 -2.06 3.98
C GLU A 5 20.11 -3.10 4.70
N SER A 6 18.91 -3.27 4.14
CA SER A 6 18.11 -4.43 4.40
C SER A 6 19.01 -5.61 4.01
N ASN A 7 19.61 -6.27 5.01
CA ASN A 7 20.31 -7.54 4.88
C ASN A 7 19.29 -8.62 4.49
N ILE A 8 18.63 -8.44 3.35
CA ILE A 8 17.66 -9.35 2.78
C ILE A 8 18.46 -10.19 1.81
N PRO A 9 18.66 -11.49 2.10
CA PRO A 9 19.28 -12.40 1.16
C PRO A 9 18.47 -12.38 -0.13
N ILE A 10 19.07 -11.86 -1.20
CA ILE A 10 18.56 -11.99 -2.56
C ILE A 10 18.69 -13.49 -2.90
N GLY A 11 17.60 -14.26 -2.78
CA GLY A 11 17.58 -15.64 -3.29
C GLY A 11 16.80 -16.70 -2.50
N HIS A 12 16.30 -16.43 -1.29
CA HIS A 12 15.43 -17.38 -0.58
C HIS A 12 13.95 -16.97 -0.69
N SER A 13 13.07 -17.93 -0.98
CA SER A 13 11.61 -17.73 -0.91
C SER A 13 11.24 -17.15 0.46
N LEU A 14 10.55 -16.01 0.46
CA LEU A 14 10.14 -15.32 1.68
C LEU A 14 9.25 -16.28 2.52
N ASN A 15 9.71 -16.69 3.71
CA ASN A 15 8.92 -17.53 4.61
C ASN A 15 7.65 -16.77 5.04
N ARG A 16 6.49 -17.47 5.09
CA ARG A 16 5.20 -16.89 5.49
C ARG A 16 5.24 -16.12 6.80
N ILE A 17 6.03 -16.57 7.78
CA ILE A 17 6.17 -15.87 9.07
C ILE A 17 6.78 -14.47 8.86
N GLU A 18 7.85 -14.38 8.07
CA GLU A 18 8.51 -13.12 7.73
C GLU A 18 7.58 -12.24 6.89
N TRP A 19 6.85 -12.83 5.95
CA TRP A 19 5.85 -12.09 5.18
C TRP A 19 4.75 -11.50 6.07
N ASN A 20 4.19 -12.30 6.99
CA ASN A 20 3.17 -11.87 7.93
C ASN A 20 3.66 -10.70 8.77
N PHE A 21 4.90 -10.75 9.25
CA PHE A 21 5.49 -9.65 10.01
C PHE A 21 5.57 -8.37 9.15
N ARG A 22 6.10 -8.46 7.94
CA ARG A 22 6.21 -7.30 7.02
C ARG A 22 4.86 -6.72 6.64
N GLU A 23 3.87 -7.56 6.34
CA GLU A 23 2.51 -7.13 6.04
C GLU A 23 1.84 -6.51 7.26
N SER A 24 2.08 -7.04 8.47
CA SER A 24 1.56 -6.44 9.71
C SER A 24 2.13 -5.04 9.95
N VAL A 25 3.43 -4.84 9.71
CA VAL A 25 4.07 -3.51 9.78
C VAL A 25 3.45 -2.58 8.73
N ARG A 26 3.30 -3.03 7.48
CA ARG A 26 2.68 -2.25 6.39
C ARG A 26 1.25 -1.82 6.74
N ARG A 27 0.42 -2.75 7.21
CA ARG A 27 -0.95 -2.50 7.66
C ARG A 27 -0.97 -1.53 8.83
N THR A 28 -0.09 -1.67 9.82
CA THR A 28 0.02 -0.74 10.96
C THR A 28 0.31 0.68 10.48
N ILE A 29 1.25 0.86 9.55
CA ILE A 29 1.58 2.18 9.00
C ILE A 29 0.38 2.76 8.22
N CYS A 30 -0.32 1.95 7.43
CA CYS A 30 -1.55 2.38 6.74
C CYS A 30 -2.65 2.78 7.73
N LEU A 31 -2.78 2.08 8.86
CA LEU A 31 -3.73 2.43 9.92
C LEU A 31 -3.39 3.79 10.56
N LEU A 32 -2.11 4.04 10.86
CA LEU A 32 -1.68 5.33 11.37
C LEU A 32 -2.00 6.46 10.39
N TYR A 33 -1.75 6.24 9.10
CA TYR A 33 -2.15 7.17 8.06
C TYR A 33 -3.67 7.38 8.01
N GLY A 34 -4.48 6.32 8.09
CA GLY A 34 -5.94 6.45 8.13
C GLY A 34 -6.44 7.22 9.35
N ILE A 35 -5.85 6.99 10.54
CA ILE A 35 -6.15 7.77 11.74
C ILE A 35 -5.80 9.23 11.55
N GLU A 36 -4.62 9.52 10.98
CA GLU A 36 -4.14 10.86 10.67
C GLU A 36 -5.14 11.65 9.80
N LEU A 37 -5.67 11.02 8.75
CA LEU A 37 -6.73 11.59 7.92
C LEU A 37 -8.02 11.87 8.71
N LEU A 38 -8.45 10.92 9.54
CA LEU A 38 -9.71 11.04 10.28
C LEU A 38 -9.71 12.13 11.36
N ILE A 39 -8.54 12.45 11.93
CA ILE A 39 -8.40 13.44 13.01
C ILE A 39 -7.93 14.81 12.50
N ASP A 40 -7.69 14.96 11.19
CA ASP A 40 -7.14 16.18 10.57
C ASP A 40 -5.89 16.71 11.29
N VAL A 41 -5.00 15.80 11.69
CA VAL A 41 -3.68 16.12 12.25
C VAL A 41 -2.65 15.68 11.24
N ASN A 42 -1.55 16.41 11.07
CA ASN A 42 -0.44 15.94 10.24
C ASN A 42 0.70 15.43 11.14
N LEU A 43 0.73 14.11 11.38
CA LEU A 43 1.77 13.44 12.17
C LEU A 43 3.07 13.28 11.37
N SER A 44 3.02 13.45 10.04
CA SER A 44 4.19 13.33 9.15
C SER A 44 5.10 14.58 9.09
N HIS A 45 4.81 15.63 9.88
CA HIS A 45 5.53 16.91 9.89
C HIS A 45 6.93 16.89 10.56
N THR A 46 7.65 15.78 10.52
CA THR A 46 9.10 15.77 10.81
C THR A 46 9.86 15.97 9.51
N ASP A 47 10.53 17.12 9.38
CA ASP A 47 11.45 17.57 8.32
C ASP A 47 11.49 16.73 7.03
N LYS A 48 11.16 17.37 5.91
CA LYS A 48 11.17 16.85 4.52
C LYS A 48 12.51 16.25 4.04
N ALA A 49 13.49 16.05 4.91
CA ALA A 49 14.89 15.87 4.58
C ALA A 49 15.42 14.42 4.50
N SER A 50 14.64 13.34 4.72
CA SER A 50 15.21 12.01 4.39
C SER A 50 14.29 10.85 3.98
N CYS A 51 13.02 10.77 4.39
CA CYS A 51 12.27 9.49 4.27
C CYS A 51 10.91 9.52 3.53
N GLY A 52 10.50 10.64 2.92
CA GLY A 52 9.28 10.69 2.11
C GLY A 52 7.95 10.45 2.86
N GLY A 53 7.97 10.36 4.19
CA GLY A 53 6.77 10.10 5.01
C GLY A 53 6.02 8.83 4.59
N TYR A 54 4.68 8.88 4.62
CA TYR A 54 3.84 7.76 4.20
C TYR A 54 3.81 7.53 2.68
N SER A 55 4.29 8.48 1.87
CA SER A 55 4.11 8.45 0.41
C SER A 55 4.68 7.18 -0.24
N LEU A 56 5.76 6.63 0.31
CA LEU A 56 6.44 5.46 -0.24
C LEU A 56 5.88 4.12 0.27
N VAL A 57 5.00 4.14 1.26
CA VAL A 57 4.44 2.93 1.89
C VAL A 57 3.52 2.23 0.90
N PRO A 58 3.77 0.95 0.56
CA PRO A 58 2.88 0.18 -0.29
C PRO A 58 1.51 0.01 0.34
N LEU A 59 0.46 0.00 -0.49
CA LEU A 59 -0.89 -0.35 -0.04
C LEU A 59 -0.92 -1.78 0.53
N PRO A 60 -1.81 -2.08 1.50
CA PRO A 60 -1.94 -3.41 2.06
C PRO A 60 -2.30 -4.43 0.97
N CYS A 61 -1.90 -5.68 1.21
CA CYS A 61 -2.14 -6.77 0.28
C CYS A 61 -3.65 -7.04 0.10
N SER A 62 -3.98 -7.79 -0.95
CA SER A 62 -5.35 -8.28 -1.14
C SER A 62 -5.73 -9.26 -0.03
N ARG A 63 -7.04 -9.40 0.17
CA ARG A 63 -7.64 -10.39 1.06
C ARG A 63 -7.11 -11.81 0.80
N ASP A 64 -6.80 -12.12 -0.46
CA ASP A 64 -6.39 -13.45 -0.88
C ASP A 64 -5.07 -13.93 -0.28
N LEU A 65 -4.19 -13.02 0.18
CA LEU A 65 -2.96 -13.38 0.89
C LEU A 65 -3.08 -13.28 2.42
N TRP A 66 -3.97 -12.43 2.93
CA TRP A 66 -4.14 -12.22 4.37
C TRP A 66 -5.04 -13.27 5.04
N GLN A 67 -5.90 -13.93 4.26
CA GLN A 67 -6.82 -14.95 4.78
C GLN A 67 -6.11 -16.14 5.45
N PRO A 68 -6.78 -16.82 6.40
CA PRO A 68 -6.26 -18.03 7.03
C PRO A 68 -6.23 -19.20 6.04
N LEU A 69 -5.15 -19.29 5.27
CA LEU A 69 -4.89 -20.34 4.29
C LEU A 69 -3.90 -21.40 4.82
N SER A 70 -3.85 -22.57 4.19
CA SER A 70 -2.72 -23.50 4.38
C SER A 70 -1.42 -22.87 3.84
N ASN A 71 -0.26 -23.35 4.30
CA ASN A 71 1.03 -22.81 3.83
C ASN A 71 1.26 -23.06 2.33
N GLU A 72 0.78 -24.19 1.81
CA GLU A 72 0.87 -24.54 0.39
C GLU A 72 0.03 -23.59 -0.47
N GLU A 73 -1.25 -23.42 -0.11
CA GLU A 73 -2.18 -22.51 -0.80
C GLU A 73 -1.67 -21.07 -0.75
N TRP A 74 -1.18 -20.63 0.42
CA TRP A 74 -0.58 -19.31 0.58
C TRP A 74 0.65 -19.13 -0.32
N GLY A 75 1.53 -20.14 -0.40
CA GLY A 75 2.73 -20.10 -1.24
C GLY A 75 2.40 -19.92 -2.71
N HIS A 76 1.44 -20.69 -3.24
CA HIS A 76 0.98 -20.55 -4.62
C HIS A 76 0.43 -19.15 -4.93
N ARG A 77 -0.39 -18.61 -4.03
CA ARG A 77 -0.95 -17.25 -4.20
C ARG A 77 0.13 -16.18 -4.10
N PHE A 78 1.08 -16.33 -3.17
CA PHE A 78 2.18 -15.40 -3.00
C PHE A 78 3.07 -15.35 -4.24
N GLU A 79 3.43 -16.49 -4.81
CA GLU A 79 4.20 -16.55 -6.07
C GLU A 79 3.46 -15.90 -7.25
N SER A 80 2.16 -16.15 -7.36
CA SER A 80 1.32 -15.52 -8.39
C SER A 80 1.34 -13.99 -8.25
N GLN A 81 1.12 -13.49 -7.03
CA GLN A 81 1.13 -12.06 -6.76
C GLN A 81 2.51 -11.44 -6.97
N GLU A 82 3.60 -12.11 -6.56
CA GLU A 82 4.96 -11.62 -6.80
C GLU A 82 5.28 -11.50 -8.30
N LYS A 83 4.81 -12.45 -9.13
CA LYS A 83 4.92 -12.33 -10.59
C LYS A 83 4.15 -11.11 -11.09
N THR A 84 2.92 -10.90 -10.62
CA THR A 84 2.14 -9.72 -10.96
C THR A 84 2.82 -8.42 -10.52
N ASN A 85 3.38 -8.36 -9.31
CA ASN A 85 4.09 -7.20 -8.76
C ASN A 85 5.42 -6.91 -9.47
N LYS A 86 6.04 -7.90 -10.12
CA LYS A 86 7.23 -7.68 -10.96
C LYS A 86 6.85 -7.10 -12.32
N MET A 87 5.68 -7.45 -12.83
CA MET A 87 5.17 -6.94 -14.11
C MET A 87 4.49 -5.58 -13.97
N ASN A 88 3.82 -5.34 -12.84
CA ASN A 88 3.05 -4.14 -12.56
C ASN A 88 3.72 -3.31 -11.47
N ARG A 89 3.49 -2.00 -11.48
CA ARG A 89 3.94 -1.12 -10.39
C ARG A 89 3.16 -1.44 -9.09
N LEU A 90 3.87 -1.61 -7.97
CA LEU A 90 3.26 -1.67 -6.64
C LEU A 90 2.61 -0.34 -6.27
N LEU A 91 1.33 -0.39 -5.90
CA LEU A 91 0.59 0.79 -5.44
C LEU A 91 1.05 1.22 -4.06
N LYS A 92 1.10 2.54 -3.85
CA LYS A 92 1.53 3.18 -2.60
C LYS A 92 0.45 4.13 -2.07
N LEU A 93 0.59 4.57 -0.82
CA LEU A 93 -0.31 5.59 -0.25
C LEU A 93 -0.31 6.89 -1.06
N SER A 94 0.81 7.28 -1.69
CA SER A 94 0.81 8.42 -2.62
C SER A 94 -0.13 8.22 -3.81
N ASP A 95 -0.27 7.00 -4.32
CA ASP A 95 -1.15 6.69 -5.45
C ASP A 95 -2.62 6.78 -5.03
N LEU A 96 -2.92 6.36 -3.80
CA LEU A 96 -4.24 6.51 -3.20
C LEU A 96 -4.61 8.00 -3.06
N GLN A 97 -3.69 8.82 -2.57
CA GLN A 97 -3.86 10.29 -2.47
C GLN A 97 -4.07 10.95 -3.84
N LEU A 98 -3.27 10.55 -4.84
CA LEU A 98 -3.40 11.06 -6.20
C LEU A 98 -4.72 10.67 -6.85
N SER A 99 -5.17 9.42 -6.65
CA SER A 99 -6.48 8.96 -7.16
C SER A 99 -7.63 9.76 -6.55
N ARG A 100 -7.58 10.08 -5.25
CA ARG A 100 -8.58 10.94 -4.59
C ARG A 100 -8.65 12.32 -5.21
N ARG A 101 -7.51 13.02 -5.30
CA ARG A 101 -7.45 14.37 -5.90
C ARG A 101 -7.97 14.39 -7.33
N ALA A 102 -7.73 13.32 -8.09
CA ALA A 102 -8.25 13.17 -9.45
C ALA A 102 -9.77 13.01 -9.51
N MET A 103 -10.42 12.49 -8.44
CA MET A 103 -11.89 12.45 -8.33
C MET A 103 -12.48 13.83 -7.98
N GLU A 104 -11.77 14.64 -7.20
CA GLU A 104 -12.19 16.00 -6.84
C GLU A 104 -12.05 16.99 -8.02
N LEU A 105 -10.99 16.85 -8.81
CA LEU A 105 -10.70 17.73 -9.95
C LEU A 105 -11.58 17.38 -11.17
N SER A 106 -12.62 18.19 -11.40
CA SER A 106 -13.58 18.01 -12.49
C SER A 106 -13.04 18.35 -13.90
N SER A 107 -11.79 18.81 -14.02
CA SER A 107 -11.22 19.31 -15.27
C SER A 107 -10.25 18.30 -15.92
N PRO A 108 -10.49 17.87 -17.17
CA PRO A 108 -9.57 17.01 -17.92
C PRO A 108 -8.23 17.68 -18.27
N PHE A 109 -8.10 19.00 -18.10
CA PHE A 109 -7.00 19.79 -18.66
C PHE A 109 -5.71 19.80 -17.82
N GLU A 110 -5.75 19.32 -16.58
CA GLU A 110 -4.59 19.25 -15.67
C GLU A 110 -4.01 17.83 -15.52
N ARG A 111 -4.52 16.85 -16.27
CA ARG A 111 -4.15 15.43 -16.17
C ARG A 111 -2.83 15.14 -16.91
N SER A 112 -1.72 15.62 -16.37
CA SER A 112 -0.36 15.34 -16.88
C SER A 112 0.42 14.32 -16.03
N VAL A 113 -0.18 13.81 -14.94
CA VAL A 113 0.43 12.78 -14.09
C VAL A 113 -0.29 11.46 -14.34
N VAL A 114 0.48 10.37 -14.46
CA VAL A 114 -0.03 8.98 -14.56
C VAL A 114 -1.15 8.80 -13.53
N ASP A 115 -2.40 8.75 -14.00
CA ASP A 115 -3.60 8.67 -13.18
C ASP A 115 -3.72 7.25 -12.61
N PRO A 116 -3.46 7.03 -11.31
CA PRO A 116 -3.47 5.69 -10.73
C PRO A 116 -4.89 5.19 -10.45
N SER A 117 -5.94 5.96 -10.80
CA SER A 117 -7.32 5.66 -10.38
C SER A 117 -7.83 4.31 -10.88
N SER A 118 -7.38 3.85 -12.05
CA SER A 118 -7.80 2.56 -12.59
C SER A 118 -7.24 1.40 -11.75
N GLU A 119 -5.99 1.50 -11.33
CA GLU A 119 -5.25 0.52 -10.55
C GLU A 119 -5.72 0.53 -9.09
N VAL A 120 -5.94 1.72 -8.53
CA VAL A 120 -6.52 1.90 -7.20
C VAL A 120 -7.94 1.32 -7.16
N THR A 121 -8.75 1.52 -8.21
CA THR A 121 -10.09 0.90 -8.31
C THR A 121 -10.01 -0.63 -8.43
N LYS A 122 -9.00 -1.17 -9.12
CA LYS A 122 -8.78 -2.63 -9.15
C LYS A 122 -8.39 -3.16 -7.78
N TRP A 123 -7.47 -2.48 -7.10
CA TRP A 123 -7.04 -2.83 -5.75
C TRP A 123 -8.21 -2.80 -4.76
N SER A 124 -9.08 -1.78 -4.82
CA SER A 124 -10.20 -1.63 -3.89
C SER A 124 -11.19 -2.80 -3.91
N ARG A 125 -11.30 -3.50 -5.04
CA ARG A 125 -12.14 -4.71 -5.19
C ARG A 125 -11.56 -5.96 -4.54
N THR A 126 -10.28 -5.93 -4.18
CA THR A 126 -9.55 -7.09 -3.62
C THR A 126 -9.37 -7.01 -2.10
N LEU A 127 -9.95 -5.99 -1.47
CA LEU A 127 -9.71 -5.66 -0.06
C LEU A 127 -10.41 -6.64 0.89
N ASP A 128 -9.78 -6.82 2.04
CA ASP A 128 -10.42 -7.32 3.25
C ASP A 128 -10.99 -6.14 4.06
N ASP A 129 -11.62 -6.42 5.20
CA ASP A 129 -12.25 -5.41 6.04
C ASP A 129 -11.28 -4.31 6.47
N PHE A 130 -10.01 -4.67 6.72
CA PHE A 130 -8.95 -3.71 7.02
C PHE A 130 -8.64 -2.81 5.83
N GLY A 131 -8.42 -3.38 4.64
CA GLY A 131 -8.19 -2.61 3.43
C GLY A 131 -9.35 -1.67 3.11
N VAL A 132 -10.60 -2.12 3.29
CA VAL A 132 -11.80 -1.29 3.11
C VAL A 132 -11.79 -0.11 4.07
N LEU A 133 -11.41 -0.31 5.33
CA LEU A 133 -11.27 0.80 6.29
C LEU A 133 -10.27 1.86 5.80
N ILE A 134 -9.09 1.45 5.31
CA ILE A 134 -8.09 2.38 4.78
C ILE A 134 -8.62 3.11 3.53
N TRP A 135 -9.28 2.40 2.63
CA TRP A 135 -9.89 2.97 1.43
C TRP A 135 -10.95 4.02 1.78
N MET A 136 -11.85 3.69 2.71
CA MET A 136 -12.91 4.60 3.14
C MET A 136 -12.35 5.82 3.88
N ALA A 137 -11.35 5.63 4.77
CA ALA A 137 -10.68 6.75 5.43
C ALA A 137 -10.05 7.72 4.41
N ALA A 138 -9.45 7.18 3.35
CA ALA A 138 -8.90 8.00 2.27
C ALA A 138 -9.97 8.78 1.49
N LEU A 139 -11.22 8.30 1.40
CA LEU A 139 -12.31 8.98 0.70
C LEU A 139 -13.07 10.01 1.55
N LEU A 140 -12.91 10.00 2.87
CA LEU A 140 -13.67 10.84 3.81
C LEU A 140 -13.06 12.22 4.04
N ASP A 141 -11.78 12.40 3.71
CA ASP A 141 -11.05 13.66 3.77
C ASP A 141 -11.00 14.34 2.40
#